data_AF-A0A2T5H0I7-F1
#
_entry.id   AF-A0A2T5H0I7-F1
#
_cell.length_a   1.000
_cell.length_b   1.000
_cell.length_c   1.000
_cell.angle_alpha   90.00
_cell.angle_beta   90.00
_cell.angle_gamma   90.00
#
_symmetry.space_group_name_H-M   'P 1'
#
loop_
_entity.id
_entity.type
_entity.pdbx_description
1 polymer ?
#
loop_
_entity_poly.entity_id
_entity_poly.type
_entity_poly.pdbx_seq_one_letter_code
_entity_poly.pdbx_strand_id
1 'polypeptide(L)' 'MALLTPAKARLESAGIPFDVHVRTGNPAEVIIDLSREYHCDLIVMGTRGMGTIKNLLLGSVASKVIHLTEKPLLLVK' A
#
# COMPACT_ATOMS: atom_id res chain seq x y z
N MET A 1 7.16 14.43 3.45
CA MET A 1 6.82 13.70 4.70
C MET A 1 5.40 13.95 5.21
N ALA A 2 4.79 15.12 4.97
CA ALA A 2 3.45 15.46 5.49
C ALA A 2 2.32 14.47 5.13
N LEU A 3 2.40 13.80 3.96
CA LEU A 3 1.39 12.85 3.51
C LEU A 3 1.18 11.65 4.47
N LEU A 4 2.23 11.25 5.20
CA LEU A 4 2.16 10.07 6.07
C LEU A 4 1.72 10.40 7.49
N THR A 5 1.71 11.68 7.88
CA THR A 5 1.40 12.10 9.25
C THR A 5 0.09 11.54 9.79
N PRO A 6 -1.04 11.58 9.03
CA PRO A 6 -2.30 11.03 9.54
C PRO A 6 -2.25 9.51 9.77
N ALA A 7 -1.52 8.77 8.94
CA ALA A 7 -1.38 7.32 9.07
C ALA A 7 -0.51 6.95 10.28
N LYS A 8 0.61 7.65 10.48
CA LYS A 8 1.49 7.44 11.64
C LYS A 8 0.74 7.67 12.95
N ALA A 9 0.04 8.80 13.09
CA ALA A 9 -0.72 9.12 14.29
C ALA A 9 -1.80 8.07 14.62
N ARG A 10 -2.45 7.48 13.60
CA ARG A 10 -3.42 6.39 13.79
C ARG A 10 -2.76 5.10 14.29
N LEU A 11 -1.58 4.75 13.77
CA LEU A 11 -0.84 3.56 14.22
C LEU A 11 -0.28 3.75 15.63
N GLU A 12 0.27 4.93 15.92
CA GLU A 12 0.76 5.31 17.25
C GLU A 12 -0.36 5.25 18.30
N SER A 13 -1.51 5.87 18.03
CA SER A 13 -2.66 5.84 18.95
C SER A 13 -3.25 4.44 19.14
N ALA A 14 -3.11 3.56 18.15
CA ALA A 14 -3.49 2.15 18.27
C ALA A 14 -2.43 1.28 18.97
N GLY A 15 -1.26 1.82 19.29
CA GLY A 15 -0.15 1.06 19.89
C GLY A 15 0.43 -0.02 18.97
N ILE A 16 0.25 0.13 17.65
CA ILE A 16 0.72 -0.84 16.66
C ILE A 16 2.15 -0.45 16.26
N PRO A 17 3.16 -1.32 16.42
CA PRO A 17 4.50 -1.06 15.92
C PRO A 17 4.50 -0.94 14.39
N PHE A 18 5.24 0.03 13.84
CA PHE A 18 5.35 0.22 12.41
C PHE A 18 6.70 0.81 12.00
N ASP A 19 7.14 0.45 10.80
CA ASP A 19 8.25 1.09 10.11
C ASP A 19 7.73 1.93 8.94
N VAL A 20 8.50 2.96 8.58
CA VAL A 20 8.11 3.90 7.52
C VAL A 20 9.15 3.90 6.42
N HIS A 21 8.73 3.48 5.23
CA HIS A 21 9.56 3.49 4.04
C HIS A 21 9.04 4.50 3.02
N VAL A 22 9.93 5.37 2.55
CA VAL A 22 9.69 6.24 1.38
C VAL A 22 10.62 5.77 0.27
N ARG A 23 10.06 5.53 -0.90
CA ARG A 23 10.76 5.02 -2.08
C ARG A 23 10.28 5.78 -3.32
N THR A 24 11.12 5.83 -4.35
CA THR A 24 10.82 6.43 -5.64
C THR A 24 10.87 5.36 -6.72
N GLY A 25 9.96 5.39 -7.69
CA GLY A 25 9.89 4.43 -8.77
C GLY A 25 8.46 4.13 -9.19
N ASN A 26 8.27 3.05 -9.95
CA ASN A 26 6.94 2.55 -10.27
C ASN A 26 6.28 1.99 -8.99
N PRO A 27 5.11 2.52 -8.55
CA PRO A 27 4.55 2.14 -7.25
C PRO A 27 4.30 0.64 -7.08
N ALA A 28 3.84 -0.05 -8.14
CA ALA A 28 3.54 -1.48 -8.03
C ALA A 28 4.82 -2.31 -7.86
N GLU A 29 5.85 -2.04 -8.66
CA GLU A 29 7.14 -2.75 -8.57
C GLU A 29 7.80 -2.51 -7.20
N VAL A 30 7.82 -1.26 -6.74
CA VAL A 30 8.35 -0.90 -5.42
C VAL A 30 7.62 -1.60 -4.28
N ILE A 31 6.29 -1.75 -4.36
CA ILE A 31 5.51 -2.50 -3.36
C ILE A 31 5.90 -3.98 -3.36
N ILE A 32 6.05 -4.59 -4.54
CA ILE A 32 6.48 -6.00 -4.65
C ILE A 32 7.89 -6.17 -4.08
N ASP A 33 8.83 -5.30 -4.43
CA ASP A 33 10.20 -5.38 -3.98
C ASP A 33 10.30 -5.23 -2.45
N LEU A 34 9.58 -4.27 -1.87
CA LEU A 34 9.51 -4.12 -0.40
C LEU A 34 8.90 -5.37 0.25
N SER A 35 7.84 -5.95 -0.33
CA SER A 35 7.22 -7.15 0.23
C SER A 35 8.19 -8.34 0.28
N ARG A 36 9.14 -8.39 -0.66
CA ARG A 36 10.22 -9.39 -0.70
C ARG A 36 11.34 -9.04 0.26
N GLU A 37 11.81 -7.79 0.25
CA GLU A 37 12.91 -7.26 1.10
C GLU A 37 12.60 -7.45 2.60
N TYR A 38 11.37 -7.17 3.01
CA TYR A 38 10.93 -7.26 4.41
C TYR A 38 10.17 -8.55 4.72
N HIS A 39 10.16 -9.53 3.80
CA HIS A 39 9.50 -10.82 3.96
C HIS A 39 8.05 -10.71 4.44
N CYS A 40 7.27 -9.78 3.91
CA CYS A 40 5.89 -9.57 4.33
C CYS A 40 5.01 -10.80 4.05
N ASP A 41 4.07 -11.07 4.95
CA ASP A 41 3.08 -12.15 4.80
C ASP A 41 1.81 -11.70 4.07
N LEU A 42 1.52 -10.39 4.07
CA LEU A 42 0.33 -9.80 3.50
C LEU A 42 0.63 -8.39 2.99
N ILE A 43 0.08 -8.05 1.82
CA ILE A 43 0.04 -6.67 1.33
C ILE A 43 -1.38 -6.13 1.57
N VAL A 44 -1.49 -4.94 2.16
CA VAL A 44 -2.77 -4.25 2.35
C VAL A 44 -2.75 -2.94 1.60
N MET A 45 -3.75 -2.69 0.77
CA MET A 45 -3.86 -1.43 0.04
C MET A 45 -5.30 -0.99 -0.19
N GLY A 46 -5.49 0.32 -0.32
CA GLY A 46 -6.78 0.89 -0.71
C GLY A 46 -7.11 0.56 -2.17
N THR A 47 -8.41 0.43 -2.47
CA THR A 47 -8.92 0.25 -3.85
C THR A 47 -8.93 1.55 -4.66
N ARG A 48 -8.74 2.71 -4.02
CA ARG A 48 -8.82 4.04 -4.63
C ARG A 48 -7.68 4.94 -4.17
N GLY A 49 -7.16 5.76 -5.09
CA GLY A 49 -6.22 6.83 -4.78
C GLY A 49 -6.91 8.18 -4.56
N MET A 50 -6.12 9.24 -4.38
CA MET A 50 -6.63 10.61 -4.20
C MET A 50 -7.32 11.19 -5.46
N GLY A 51 -7.09 10.60 -6.64
CA GLY A 51 -7.76 10.97 -7.89
C GLY A 51 -9.09 10.22 -8.02
N THR A 52 -10.20 10.95 -7.86
CA THR A 52 -11.56 10.43 -7.71
C THR A 52 -12.14 9.83 -9.01
N ILE A 53 -11.64 8.68 -9.46
CA ILE A 53 -12.30 7.93 -10.55
C ILE A 53 -13.45 7.12 -9.93
N LYS A 54 -14.63 7.75 -9.82
CA LYS A 54 -15.81 7.20 -9.12
C LYS A 54 -16.29 5.84 -9.65
N ASN A 55 -15.92 5.47 -10.89
CA ASN A 55 -16.43 4.30 -11.60
C ASN A 55 -15.44 3.14 -11.73
N LEU A 56 -14.22 3.24 -11.16
CA LEU A 56 -13.27 2.13 -11.21
C LEU A 56 -13.40 1.26 -9.96
N LEU A 57 -13.61 -0.04 -10.15
CA LEU A 57 -13.68 -1.03 -9.07
C LEU A 57 -12.31 -1.24 -8.41
N LEU A 58 -11.22 -1.13 -9.19
CA LEU A 58 -9.84 -1.40 -8.80
C LEU A 58 -8.91 -0.29 -9.29
N GLY A 59 -8.21 0.41 -8.39
CA GLY A 59 -7.19 1.40 -8.75
C GLY A 59 -6.08 0.79 -9.62
N SER A 60 -5.45 1.60 -10.48
CA SER A 60 -4.41 1.15 -11.44
C SER A 60 -3.22 0.46 -10.75
N VAL A 61 -2.78 0.98 -9.61
CA VAL A 61 -1.72 0.37 -8.80
C VAL A 61 -2.18 -0.96 -8.22
N ALA A 62 -3.40 -1.04 -7.67
CA ALA A 62 -3.95 -2.28 -7.10
C ALA A 62 -4.06 -3.37 -8.17
N SER A 63 -4.56 -3.03 -9.35
CA SER A 63 -4.64 -3.94 -10.48
C SER A 63 -3.27 -4.49 -10.88
N LYS A 64 -2.24 -3.62 -10.95
CA LYS A 64 -0.88 -4.06 -11.28
C LYS A 64 -0.26 -4.92 -10.17
N VAL A 65 -0.48 -4.59 -8.90
CA VAL A 65 0.01 -5.38 -7.76
C VAL A 65 -0.62 -6.78 -7.74
N ILE A 66 -1.94 -6.90 -7.97
CA ILE A 66 -2.62 -8.22 -8.07
C ILE A 66 -1.91 -9.14 -9.06
N HIS A 67 -1.51 -8.62 -10.22
CA HIS A 67 -0.89 -9.42 -11.28
C HIS A 67 0.56 -9.80 -11.00
N LEU A 68 1.26 -9.06 -10.13
CA LEU A 68 2.70 -9.23 -9.89
C LEU A 68 3.02 -9.86 -8.54
N THR A 69 2.12 -9.79 -7.57
CA THR A 69 2.39 -10.25 -6.21
C THR A 69 2.37 -11.76 -6.07
N GLU A 70 3.34 -12.29 -5.33
CA GLU A 70 3.35 -13.67 -4.82
C GLU A 70 2.74 -13.77 -3.42
N LYS A 71 2.40 -12.62 -2.81
CA LYS A 71 1.82 -12.51 -1.47
C LYS A 71 0.31 -12.32 -1.55
N PRO A 72 -0.45 -12.82 -0.55
CA PRO A 72 -1.84 -12.42 -0.35
C PRO A 72 -2.00 -10.89 -0.42
N LEU A 73 -3.06 -10.44 -1.08
CA LEU A 73 -3.39 -9.02 -1.21
C LEU A 73 -4.79 -8.75 -0.65
N LEU A 74 -4.86 -7.93 0.40
CA LEU A 74 -6.12 -7.44 0.95
C LEU A 74 -6.40 -6.03 0.42
N LEU A 75 -7.54 -5.89 -0.25
CA LEU A 75 -8.02 -4.62 -0.77
C LEU A 75 -9.11 -4.04 0.12
N VAL A 76 -8.89 -2.81 0.60
CA VAL A 76 -9.81 -2.11 1.50
C VAL A 76 -10.49 -0.95 0.77
N LYS A 77 -11.78 -0.72 1.08
CA LYS A 77 -12.60 0.34 0.48
C LYS A 77 -12.79 1.51 1.43
#